data_AF-A0A3N4S4H8-F1
#
_entry.id   AF-A0A3N4S4H8-F1
#
_cell.length_a   1.000
_cell.length_b   1.000
_cell.length_c   1.000
_cell.angle_alpha   90.00
_cell.angle_beta   90.00
_cell.angle_gamma   90.00
#
_symmetry.space_group_name_H-M   'P 1'
#
loop_
_entity.id
_entity.type
_entity.pdbx_description
1 polymer ?
#
loop_
_entity_poly.entity_id
_entity_poly.type
_entity_poly.pdbx_seq_one_letter_code
_entity_poly.pdbx_strand_id
1 'polypeptide(L)' 'MEPSLVGNERRIPFTPDSGPYTLADRTAALGIDLPPAALDQLLDQVKQLMIRENRLATDDDLRALARELG' A
#
# COMPACT_ATOMS: atom_id res chain seq x y z
N MET A 1 7.25 -29.05 9.03
CA MET A 1 8.19 -28.64 7.97
C MET A 1 8.25 -27.13 7.98
N GLU A 2 9.44 -26.58 8.21
CA GLU A 2 9.69 -25.14 8.25
C GLU A 2 9.72 -24.58 6.80
N PRO A 3 8.98 -23.51 6.45
CA PRO A 3 8.88 -23.00 5.07
C PRO A 3 10.11 -22.23 4.57
N SER A 4 11.28 -22.37 5.19
CA SER A 4 12.46 -21.54 4.94
C SER A 4 13.31 -21.95 3.72
N LEU A 5 12.77 -22.75 2.78
CA LEU A 5 13.53 -23.28 1.64
C LEU A 5 13.25 -22.64 0.26
N VAL A 6 12.44 -21.60 0.21
CA VAL A 6 12.35 -20.71 -0.96
C VAL A 6 12.31 -19.29 -0.42
N GLY A 7 13.26 -18.44 -0.82
CA GLY A 7 13.33 -17.01 -0.45
C GLY A 7 12.19 -16.17 -1.02
N ASN A 8 10.98 -16.70 -1.04
CA ASN A 8 9.76 -15.97 -1.34
C ASN A 8 9.33 -15.28 -0.06
N GLU A 9 9.78 -14.04 0.15
CA GLU A 9 9.05 -13.14 1.03
C GLU A 9 7.59 -13.13 0.56
N ARG A 10 6.68 -13.64 1.39
CA ARG A 10 5.24 -13.57 1.14
C ARG A 10 4.82 -12.11 1.25
N ARG A 11 4.94 -11.37 0.16
CA ARG A 11 4.45 -10.00 0.07
C ARG A 11 2.94 -10.08 -0.15
N ILE A 12 2.16 -9.79 0.89
CA ILE A 12 0.70 -9.66 0.77
C ILE A 12 0.45 -8.42 -0.11
N PRO A 13 -0.18 -8.58 -1.28
CA PRO A 13 -0.47 -7.43 -2.14
C PRO A 13 -1.53 -6.55 -1.48
N PHE A 14 -1.40 -5.23 -1.68
CA PHE A 14 -2.48 -4.31 -1.37
C PHE A 14 -3.58 -4.45 -2.43
N THR A 15 -4.82 -4.61 -2.00
CA THR A 15 -6.01 -4.84 -2.86
C THR A 15 -7.09 -3.81 -2.56
N PRO A 16 -8.12 -3.65 -3.41
CA PRO A 16 -9.25 -2.76 -3.12
C PRO A 16 -9.98 -3.05 -1.80
N ASP A 17 -9.93 -4.31 -1.35
CA ASP A 17 -10.51 -4.76 -0.07
C ASP A 17 -9.58 -4.51 1.13
N SER A 18 -8.36 -4.03 0.89
CA SER A 18 -7.42 -3.72 1.96
C SER A 18 -7.91 -2.52 2.78
N GLY A 19 -7.91 -2.71 4.10
CA GLY A 19 -8.32 -1.70 5.06
C GLY A 19 -7.20 -0.70 5.38
N PRO A 20 -7.51 0.34 6.18
CA PRO A 20 -6.55 1.38 6.55
C PRO A 20 -5.34 0.83 7.32
N TYR A 21 -5.51 -0.23 8.12
CA TYR A 21 -4.39 -0.86 8.84
C TYR A 21 -3.38 -1.56 7.92
N THR A 22 -3.85 -2.18 6.83
CA THR A 22 -2.97 -2.78 5.82
C THR A 22 -2.20 -1.71 5.06
N LEU A 23 -2.85 -0.59 4.77
CA LEU A 23 -2.19 0.55 4.13
C LEU A 23 -1.13 1.15 5.07
N ALA A 24 -1.46 1.36 6.35
CA ALA A 24 -0.55 1.89 7.37
C ALA A 24 0.72 1.03 7.51
N ASP A 25 0.55 -0.29 7.63
CA ASP A 25 1.67 -1.23 7.71
C ASP A 25 2.54 -1.17 6.45
N ARG A 26 1.90 -1.07 5.28
CA ARG A 26 2.62 -0.98 4.01
C ARG A 26 3.38 0.33 3.86
N THR A 27 2.78 1.46 4.19
CA THR A 27 3.44 2.77 4.12
C THR A 27 4.59 2.86 5.12
N ALA A 28 4.41 2.33 6.34
CA ALA A 28 5.48 2.24 7.32
C ALA A 28 6.67 1.40 6.82
N ALA A 29 6.40 0.23 6.21
CA ALA A 29 7.44 -0.61 5.61
C ALA A 29 8.16 0.06 4.42
N LEU A 30 7.52 1.03 3.76
CA LEU A 30 8.10 1.84 2.69
C LEU A 30 8.82 3.10 3.18
N GLY A 31 8.82 3.38 4.49
CA GLY A 31 9.37 4.60 5.07
C GLY A 31 8.54 5.85 4.79
N ILE A 32 7.25 5.68 4.49
CA ILE A 32 6.29 6.78 4.29
C ILE A 32 5.65 7.07 5.65
N ASP A 33 5.98 8.23 6.22
CA ASP A 33 5.38 8.74 7.46
C ASP A 33 4.29 9.76 7.11
N LEU A 34 3.04 9.42 7.39
CA LEU A 34 1.87 10.26 7.10
C LEU A 34 0.99 10.37 8.34
N PRO A 35 0.42 11.55 8.63
CA PRO A 35 -0.57 11.68 9.69
C PRO A 35 -1.83 10.86 9.35
N PRO A 36 -2.59 10.39 10.36
CA PRO A 36 -3.77 9.54 10.12
C PRO A 36 -4.77 10.10 9.09
N ALA A 37 -5.00 11.42 9.10
CA ALA A 37 -5.88 12.07 8.14
C ALA A 37 -5.38 11.98 6.68
N ALA A 38 -4.06 12.01 6.46
CA ALA A 38 -3.47 11.84 5.13
C ALA A 38 -3.46 10.35 4.71
N LEU A 39 -3.41 9.43 5.67
CA LEU A 39 -3.52 8.00 5.38
C LEU A 39 -4.90 7.62 4.85
N ASP A 40 -5.97 8.20 5.40
CA ASP A 40 -7.33 7.99 4.89
C ASP A 40 -7.48 8.55 3.46
N GLN A 41 -6.91 9.73 3.20
CA GLN A 41 -6.88 10.31 1.85
C GLN A 41 -6.08 9.45 0.86
N LEU A 42 -4.94 8.92 1.31
CA LEU A 42 -4.12 7.99 0.51
C LEU A 42 -4.92 6.72 0.17
N LEU A 43 -5.65 6.16 1.14
CA LEU A 43 -6.48 4.97 0.93
C LEU A 43 -7.49 5.18 -0.19
N ASP A 44 -8.17 6.32 -0.18
CA ASP A 44 -9.15 6.67 -1.21
C ASP A 44 -8.49 6.83 -2.59
N GLN A 45 -7.36 7.54 -2.67
CA GLN A 45 -6.63 7.73 -3.93
C GLN A 45 -6.11 6.41 -4.51
N VAL A 46 -5.57 5.53 -3.66
CA VAL A 46 -5.07 4.21 -4.06
C VAL A 46 -6.21 3.34 -4.60
N LYS A 47 -7.38 3.35 -3.96
CA LYS A 47 -8.58 2.65 -4.46
C LYS A 47 -9.01 3.17 -5.81
N GLN A 48 -9.07 4.49 -5.98
CA GLN A 48 -9.43 5.11 -7.27
C GLN A 48 -8.42 4.76 -8.37
N LEU A 49 -7.12 4.75 -8.06
CA LEU A 49 -6.08 4.33 -8.99
C LEU A 49 -6.30 2.89 -9.45
N MET A 50 -6.53 1.96 -8.53
CA MET A 50 -6.73 0.54 -8.86
C MET A 50 -7.97 0.32 -9.74
N ILE A 51 -9.06 1.03 -9.44
CA ILE A 51 -10.29 0.99 -10.24
C ILE A 51 -10.05 1.56 -11.65
N ARG A 52 -9.40 2.72 -11.74
CA ARG A 52 -9.17 3.42 -13.02
C ARG A 52 -8.23 2.65 -13.94
N GLU A 53 -7.16 2.10 -13.39
CA GLU A 53 -6.10 1.42 -14.16
C GLU A 53 -6.35 -0.08 -14.31
N ASN A 54 -7.39 -0.63 -13.66
CA ASN A 54 -7.71 -2.05 -13.61
C ASN A 54 -6.49 -2.94 -13.27
N ARG A 55 -5.67 -2.48 -12.31
CA ARG A 55 -4.48 -3.17 -11.80
C ARG A 55 -4.29 -2.88 -10.31
N LEU A 56 -3.52 -3.71 -9.63
CA LEU A 56 -3.15 -3.44 -8.24
C LEU A 56 -2.17 -2.26 -8.13
N ALA A 57 -2.24 -1.55 -7.01
CA ALA A 57 -1.29 -0.51 -6.69
C ALA A 57 0.07 -1.12 -6.32
N THR A 58 1.13 -0.49 -6.82
CA THR A 58 2.52 -0.84 -6.56
C THR A 58 3.09 0.05 -5.45
N ASP A 59 4.24 -0.33 -4.91
CA ASP A 59 4.96 0.51 -3.95
C ASP A 59 5.31 1.89 -4.51
N ASP A 60 5.56 1.98 -5.82
CA ASP A 60 5.87 3.24 -6.49
C ASP A 60 4.63 4.11 -6.65
N ASP A 61 3.46 3.51 -6.89
CA ASP A 61 2.19 4.24 -6.84
C ASP A 61 1.94 4.81 -5.43
N LEU A 62 2.18 4.01 -4.39
CA LEU A 62 2.04 4.47 -3.00
C LEU A 62 2.97 5.64 -2.68
N ARG A 63 4.24 5.58 -3.13
CA ARG A 63 5.19 6.68 -2.97
C ARG A 63 4.80 7.92 -3.75
N ALA A 64 4.31 7.76 -4.98
CA ALA A 64 3.89 8.87 -5.82
C ALA A 64 2.71 9.61 -5.18
N LEU A 65 1.66 8.87 -4.80
CA LEU A 65 0.47 9.44 -4.16
C LEU A 65 0.79 10.04 -2.78
N ALA A 66 1.66 9.40 -1.99
CA ALA A 66 2.08 9.95 -0.70
C ALA A 66 2.80 11.31 -0.84
N ARG A 67 3.65 11.49 -1.85
CA ARG A 67 4.34 12.77 -2.12
C ARG A 67 3.38 13.89 -2.52
N GLU A 68 2.24 13.57 -3.10
CA GLU A 68 1.20 14.55 -3.42
C GLU A 68 0.45 15.03 -2.17
N LEU A 69 0.54 14.28 -1.06
CA LEU A 69 -0.12 14.56 0.21
C LEU A 69 0.78 15.27 1.25
N GLY A 70 2.11 15.24 1.09
CA GLY A 70 3.06 15.90 2.01
C GLY A 70 4.53 15.58 1.75
#